data_AF-A0A6M3L9D2-F1
#
_entry.id   AF-A0A6M3L9D2-F1
#
_cell.length_a   1.000
_cell.length_b   1.000
_cell.length_c   1.000
_cell.angle_alpha   90.00
_cell.angle_beta   90.00
_cell.angle_gamma   90.00
#
_symmetry.space_group_name_H-M   'P 1'
#
loop_
_entity.id
_entity.type
_entity.pdbx_description
1 polymer ?
#
loop_
_entity_poly.entity_id
_entity_poly.type
_entity_poly.pdbx_seq_one_letter_code
_entity_poly.pdbx_strand_id
1 'polypeptide(L)'
;MYIGIDYGMGNTNIDKKTGIRYGVIPIMEVSRAWCDSSEPYYPCKDCEVNNEDNDVFDCDGCEPSSWYVDDNEYVAESTDEIDIFITKSPYYTRCKFCSPCAPGAGYVLNECEDGVETYCFGHDWFEGGKAPYKVYRVSDGELVEE
;
A
#
# COMPACT_ATOMS: atom_id res chain seq x y z
N MET A 1 -1.89 19.84 -16.07
CA MET A 1 -2.10 18.39 -16.33
C MET A 1 -3.47 17.99 -15.76
N TYR A 2 -4.21 17.02 -16.31
CA TYR A 2 -5.51 16.61 -15.73
C TYR A 2 -5.27 15.60 -14.59
N ILE A 3 -5.74 15.94 -13.37
CA ILE A 3 -5.54 15.17 -12.13
C ILE A 3 -6.46 13.95 -11.98
N GLY A 4 -7.51 13.85 -12.81
CA GLY A 4 -8.56 12.83 -12.65
C GLY A 4 -9.74 13.32 -11.80
N ILE A 5 -10.68 12.41 -11.55
CA ILE A 5 -11.88 12.67 -10.74
C ILE A 5 -11.69 12.05 -9.36
N ASP A 6 -11.94 12.82 -8.30
CA ASP A 6 -12.04 12.28 -6.94
C ASP A 6 -13.39 11.58 -6.76
N TYR A 7 -13.46 10.30 -7.12
CA TYR A 7 -14.64 9.47 -6.89
C TYR A 7 -14.93 9.24 -5.39
N GLY A 8 -13.97 9.51 -4.50
CA GLY A 8 -14.14 9.45 -3.05
C GLY A 8 -14.71 10.74 -2.46
N MET A 9 -14.90 11.80 -3.26
CA MET A 9 -15.45 13.10 -2.83
C MET A 9 -14.74 13.68 -1.60
N GLY A 10 -13.42 13.49 -1.50
CA GLY A 10 -12.61 13.92 -0.36
C GLY A 10 -12.84 13.12 0.92
N ASN A 11 -13.56 12.00 0.88
CA ASN A 11 -13.95 11.23 2.06
C ASN A 11 -13.36 9.83 2.15
N THR A 12 -13.19 9.16 1.01
CA THR A 12 -12.67 7.79 0.96
C THR A 12 -11.20 7.76 0.57
N ASN A 13 -10.46 6.76 1.07
CA ASN A 13 -9.04 6.52 0.79
C ASN A 13 -8.14 7.75 1.02
N ILE A 14 -8.33 8.36 2.19
CA ILE A 14 -7.59 9.53 2.65
C ILE A 14 -7.34 9.41 4.15
N ASP A 15 -6.11 9.65 4.58
CA ASP A 15 -5.84 9.91 5.99
C ASP A 15 -6.36 11.30 6.32
N LYS A 16 -7.43 11.36 7.12
CA LYS A 16 -8.07 12.61 7.52
C LYS A 16 -7.21 13.49 8.42
N LYS A 17 -6.18 12.94 9.07
CA LYS A 17 -5.27 13.70 9.94
C LYS A 17 -4.21 14.44 9.13
N THR A 18 -3.61 13.76 8.15
CA THR A 18 -2.53 14.32 7.32
C THR A 18 -3.04 14.98 6.05
N GLY A 19 -4.20 14.56 5.55
CA GLY A 19 -4.74 14.96 4.24
C GLY A 19 -4.17 14.16 3.07
N ILE A 20 -3.23 13.24 3.32
CA ILE A 20 -2.58 12.41 2.30
C ILE A 20 -3.52 11.29 1.87
N ARG A 21 -3.60 11.05 0.55
CA ARG A 21 -4.40 9.97 -0.03
C ARG A 21 -3.70 8.62 0.12
N TYR A 22 -4.48 7.54 0.18
CA TYR A 22 -3.91 6.20 0.13
C TYR A 22 -3.36 5.92 -1.28
N GLY A 23 -2.22 5.25 -1.34
CA GLY A 23 -1.58 4.86 -2.59
C GLY A 23 -2.10 3.53 -3.09
N VAL A 24 -2.18 3.41 -4.41
CA VAL A 24 -2.42 2.14 -5.11
C VAL A 24 -1.26 1.88 -6.04
N ILE A 25 -0.68 0.69 -5.93
CA ILE A 25 0.41 0.19 -6.77
C ILE A 25 0.21 -1.31 -7.05
N PRO A 26 0.46 -1.80 -8.28
CA PRO A 26 0.46 -3.24 -8.53
C PRO A 26 1.57 -3.94 -7.74
N ILE A 27 1.29 -5.11 -7.14
CA ILE A 27 2.29 -5.94 -6.42
C ILE A 27 3.52 -6.18 -7.30
N MET A 28 3.31 -6.36 -8.62
CA MET A 28 4.36 -6.66 -9.57
C MET A 28 5.54 -5.67 -9.54
N GLU A 29 5.27 -4.39 -9.25
CA GLU A 29 6.29 -3.33 -9.23
C GLU A 29 7.26 -3.44 -8.03
N VAL A 30 6.83 -4.09 -6.95
CA VAL A 30 7.58 -4.24 -5.69
C VAL A 30 7.63 -5.69 -5.23
N SER A 31 7.43 -6.64 -6.15
CA SER A 31 7.17 -8.06 -5.86
C SER A 31 8.16 -8.66 -4.87
N ARG A 32 9.46 -8.40 -5.09
CA ARG A 32 10.51 -8.97 -4.25
C ARG A 32 10.43 -8.47 -2.81
N ALA A 33 10.42 -7.16 -2.63
CA ALA A 33 10.33 -6.55 -1.29
C ALA A 33 9.00 -6.91 -0.60
N TRP A 34 7.90 -6.95 -1.36
CA TRP A 34 6.60 -7.35 -0.85
C TRP A 34 6.57 -8.80 -0.37
N CYS A 35 7.04 -9.75 -1.18
CA CYS A 35 7.11 -11.16 -0.79
C CYS A 35 8.04 -11.40 0.40
N ASP A 36 9.10 -10.59 0.55
CA ASP A 36 10.04 -10.72 1.67
C ASP A 36 9.51 -10.08 2.98
N SER A 37 8.60 -9.11 2.89
CA SER A 37 8.17 -8.29 4.05
C SER A 37 6.71 -8.49 4.47
N SER A 38 5.85 -8.99 3.59
CA SER A 38 4.43 -9.14 3.87
C SER A 38 4.13 -10.45 4.61
N GLU A 39 3.16 -10.37 5.52
CA GLU A 39 2.65 -11.51 6.28
C GLU A 39 1.27 -11.91 5.76
N PRO A 40 0.95 -13.21 5.73
CA PRO A 40 -0.36 -13.69 5.33
C PRO A 40 -1.41 -13.39 6.40
N TYR A 41 -2.59 -12.95 5.99
CA TYR A 41 -3.77 -12.85 6.84
C TYR A 41 -4.72 -14.02 6.62
N TYR A 42 -5.08 -14.70 7.71
CA TYR A 42 -6.01 -15.83 7.72
C TYR A 42 -7.26 -15.46 8.52
N PRO A 43 -8.43 -15.31 7.88
CA PRO A 43 -9.66 -14.88 8.56
C PRO A 43 -10.29 -15.98 9.43
N CYS A 44 -9.74 -17.20 9.42
CA CYS A 44 -10.25 -18.33 10.18
C CYS A 44 -9.81 -18.26 11.65
N LYS A 45 -10.78 -18.18 12.57
CA LYS A 45 -10.54 -18.15 14.03
C LYS A 45 -9.81 -19.38 14.57
N ASP A 46 -9.97 -20.53 13.90
CA ASP A 46 -9.31 -21.78 14.29
C ASP A 46 -7.87 -21.88 13.72
N CYS A 47 -7.42 -20.88 12.93
CA CYS A 47 -6.08 -20.82 12.35
C CYS A 47 -5.15 -19.85 13.08
N GLU A 48 -5.68 -18.99 13.95
CA GLU A 48 -4.90 -18.17 14.89
C GLU A 48 -4.56 -18.92 16.19
N VAL A 49 -4.76 -20.24 16.25
CA VAL A 49 -4.64 -21.00 17.50
C VAL A 49 -3.17 -21.28 17.84
N ASN A 50 -2.73 -20.56 18.87
CA ASN A 50 -1.53 -20.75 19.66
C ASN A 50 -1.07 -22.21 19.83
N ASN A 51 0.20 -22.44 19.51
CA ASN A 51 0.96 -23.66 19.76
C ASN A 51 1.22 -23.91 21.26
N GLU A 52 0.20 -24.16 22.07
CA GLU A 52 0.42 -24.71 23.43
C GLU A 52 0.07 -26.20 23.56
N ASP A 53 -0.75 -26.78 22.67
CA ASP A 53 -1.17 -28.18 22.79
C ASP A 53 -0.84 -29.10 21.59
N ASN A 54 -0.14 -28.63 20.56
CA ASN A 54 0.33 -29.47 19.43
C ASN A 54 -0.74 -30.32 18.71
N ASP A 55 -2.03 -30.10 18.96
CA ASP A 55 -3.12 -30.69 18.18
C ASP A 55 -3.37 -29.80 16.97
N VAL A 56 -2.65 -30.12 15.89
CA VAL A 56 -2.84 -29.53 14.56
C VAL A 56 -4.27 -29.87 14.11
N PHE A 57 -5.19 -28.92 14.26
CA PHE A 57 -6.45 -28.98 13.53
C PHE A 57 -6.10 -28.76 12.06
N ASP A 58 -6.11 -29.85 11.30
CA ASP A 58 -5.90 -29.87 9.87
C ASP A 58 -7.05 -29.10 9.18
N CYS A 59 -6.91 -27.77 9.07
CA CYS A 59 -7.77 -26.97 8.19
C CYS A 59 -7.37 -27.28 6.75
N ASP A 60 -7.93 -28.36 6.21
CA ASP A 60 -7.77 -28.75 4.83
C ASP A 60 -8.34 -27.64 3.93
N GLY A 61 -7.46 -26.79 3.36
CA GLY A 61 -7.83 -25.69 2.45
C GLY A 61 -7.67 -24.25 2.98
N CYS A 62 -6.91 -24.01 4.05
CA CYS A 62 -6.66 -22.66 4.55
C CYS A 62 -5.61 -21.89 3.71
N GLU A 63 -6.06 -21.23 2.64
CA GLU A 63 -5.28 -20.23 1.89
C GLU A 63 -5.37 -18.84 2.56
N PRO A 64 -4.32 -18.00 2.48
CA PRO A 64 -4.39 -16.62 2.97
C PRO A 64 -5.41 -15.81 2.17
N SER A 65 -6.20 -14.97 2.85
CA SER A 65 -7.16 -14.09 2.16
C SER A 65 -6.53 -12.81 1.64
N SER A 66 -5.49 -12.32 2.32
CA SER A 66 -4.70 -11.15 1.90
C SER A 66 -3.30 -11.25 2.48
N TRP A 67 -2.42 -10.38 1.99
CA TRP A 67 -1.07 -10.18 2.50
C TRP A 67 -0.95 -8.73 2.97
N TYR A 68 -0.26 -8.51 4.08
CA TYR A 68 -0.17 -7.18 4.67
C TYR A 68 1.22 -6.90 5.23
N VAL A 69 1.52 -5.61 5.37
CA VAL A 69 2.70 -5.08 6.03
C VAL A 69 2.18 -4.10 7.08
N ASP A 70 2.57 -4.30 8.34
CA ASP A 70 2.35 -3.35 9.45
C ASP A 70 3.58 -3.40 10.38
N ASP A 71 4.59 -2.60 10.05
CA ASP A 71 5.92 -2.63 10.70
C ASP A 71 6.27 -1.33 11.46
N ASN A 72 5.23 -0.56 11.83
CA ASN A 72 5.27 0.81 12.34
C ASN A 72 5.61 1.89 11.30
N GLU A 73 6.41 1.57 10.28
CA GLU A 73 6.83 2.49 9.22
C GLU A 73 5.77 2.52 8.11
N TYR A 74 5.45 1.34 7.57
CA TYR A 74 4.44 1.13 6.55
C TYR A 74 3.21 0.45 7.12
N VAL A 75 2.04 0.81 6.57
CA VAL A 75 0.82 0.01 6.66
C VAL A 75 0.26 -0.16 5.26
N ALA A 76 0.30 -1.38 4.75
CA ALA A 76 -0.13 -1.70 3.40
C ALA A 76 -0.77 -3.10 3.32
N GLU A 77 -1.73 -3.28 2.42
CA GLU A 77 -2.44 -4.56 2.25
C GLU A 77 -2.70 -4.84 0.76
N SER A 78 -2.50 -6.08 0.33
CA SER A 78 -2.86 -6.54 -1.01
C SER A 78 -4.37 -6.78 -1.12
N THR A 79 -4.94 -6.43 -2.26
CA THR A 79 -6.29 -6.82 -2.64
C THR A 79 -6.29 -8.11 -3.47
N ASP A 80 -7.46 -8.70 -3.63
CA ASP A 80 -7.69 -9.86 -4.51
C ASP A 80 -7.32 -9.58 -5.98
N GLU A 81 -7.18 -8.31 -6.37
CA GLU A 81 -6.88 -7.86 -7.73
C GLU A 81 -5.42 -7.45 -7.92
N ILE A 82 -4.49 -8.04 -7.16
CA ILE A 82 -3.03 -7.87 -7.25
C ILE A 82 -2.50 -6.45 -7.04
N ASP A 83 -3.32 -5.53 -6.54
CA ASP A 83 -2.93 -4.19 -6.15
C ASP A 83 -2.67 -4.11 -4.64
N ILE A 84 -1.73 -3.26 -4.23
CA ILE A 84 -1.42 -2.94 -2.84
C ILE A 84 -2.02 -1.57 -2.53
N PHE A 85 -2.78 -1.50 -1.45
CA PHE A 85 -3.19 -0.24 -0.85
C PHE A 85 -2.19 0.18 0.22
N ILE A 86 -1.52 1.31 0.02
CA ILE A 86 -0.59 1.91 0.97
C ILE A 86 -1.36 2.95 1.78
N THR A 87 -1.66 2.63 3.03
CA THR A 87 -2.49 3.47 3.91
C THR A 87 -1.66 4.31 4.88
N LYS A 88 -0.41 3.91 5.12
CA LYS A 88 0.59 4.68 5.86
C LYS A 88 1.97 4.41 5.30
N SER A 89 2.78 5.46 5.20
CA SER A 89 4.18 5.40 4.79
C SER A 89 4.90 6.65 5.33
N PRO A 90 6.22 6.58 5.61
CA PRO A 90 7.04 7.77 5.82
C PRO A 90 7.22 8.60 4.54
N TYR A 91 6.81 8.08 3.39
CA TYR A 91 6.95 8.69 2.08
C TYR A 91 5.61 8.93 1.39
N TYR A 92 5.58 9.98 0.57
CA TYR A 92 4.49 10.26 -0.35
C TYR A 92 5.02 10.66 -1.73
N THR A 93 4.18 10.53 -2.74
CA THR A 93 4.41 11.06 -4.08
C THR A 93 3.23 11.95 -4.49
N ARG A 94 3.32 12.58 -5.66
CA ARG A 94 2.21 13.31 -6.28
C ARG A 94 1.79 12.61 -7.56
N CYS A 95 0.53 12.18 -7.59
CA CYS A 95 -0.01 11.42 -8.70
C CYS A 95 -1.46 11.81 -8.99
N LYS A 96 -2.01 11.25 -10.06
CA LYS A 96 -3.44 11.39 -10.39
C LYS A 96 -4.27 10.52 -9.46
N PHE A 97 -5.54 10.90 -9.30
CA PHE A 97 -6.53 9.96 -8.75
C PHE A 97 -6.52 8.67 -9.56
N CYS A 98 -6.75 7.55 -8.87
CA CYS A 98 -6.77 6.22 -9.46
C CYS A 98 -8.02 6.03 -10.33
N SER A 99 -8.87 5.08 -9.98
CA SER A 99 -10.08 4.75 -10.71
C SER A 99 -11.28 4.66 -9.74
N PRO A 100 -12.52 4.53 -10.24
CA PRO A 100 -13.68 4.35 -9.40
C PRO A 100 -13.61 3.12 -8.47
N CYS A 101 -12.79 2.10 -8.76
CA CYS A 101 -12.63 0.93 -7.88
C CYS A 101 -11.86 1.26 -6.59
N ALA A 102 -10.99 2.28 -6.63
CA ALA A 102 -10.23 2.79 -5.49
C ALA A 102 -10.60 4.27 -5.26
N PRO A 103 -11.85 4.58 -4.87
CA PRO A 103 -12.36 5.94 -4.89
C PRO A 103 -11.57 6.86 -3.94
N GLY A 104 -11.02 7.95 -4.48
CA GLY A 104 -10.26 8.95 -3.73
C GLY A 104 -8.79 8.60 -3.47
N ALA A 105 -8.35 7.40 -3.84
CA ALA A 105 -6.94 6.99 -3.78
C ALA A 105 -6.14 7.57 -4.95
N GLY A 106 -4.82 7.64 -4.80
CA GLY A 106 -3.89 8.00 -5.86
C GLY A 106 -3.23 6.77 -6.47
N TYR A 107 -3.11 6.72 -7.80
CA TYR A 107 -2.35 5.65 -8.46
C TYR A 107 -0.90 6.09 -8.65
N VAL A 108 0.01 5.55 -7.83
CA VAL A 108 1.35 6.13 -7.62
C VAL A 108 2.23 6.15 -8.87
N LEU A 109 1.98 5.25 -9.82
CA LEU A 109 2.72 5.20 -11.09
C LEU A 109 2.27 6.28 -12.10
N ASN A 110 1.13 6.94 -11.87
CA ASN A 110 0.65 8.05 -12.69
C ASN A 110 1.12 9.39 -12.12
N GLU A 111 2.44 9.62 -12.15
CA GLU A 111 3.04 10.86 -11.64
C GLU A 111 2.35 12.10 -12.24
N CYS A 112 2.07 13.08 -11.39
CA CYS A 112 1.44 14.33 -11.75
C CYS A 112 1.93 15.39 -10.76
N GLU A 113 2.66 16.40 -11.25
CA GLU A 113 3.27 17.43 -10.39
C GLU A 113 2.23 18.24 -9.61
N ASP A 114 1.12 18.58 -10.27
CA ASP A 114 -0.08 19.20 -9.68
C ASP A 114 -1.05 18.16 -9.06
N GLY A 115 -0.57 16.93 -8.87
CA GLY A 115 -1.35 15.79 -8.39
C GLY A 115 -1.66 15.85 -6.90
N VAL A 116 -2.38 14.83 -6.43
CA VAL A 116 -2.68 14.67 -5.01
C VAL A 116 -1.52 14.00 -4.30
N GLU A 117 -1.22 14.47 -3.08
CA GLU A 117 -0.26 13.81 -2.21
C GLU A 117 -0.80 12.44 -1.80
N THR A 118 0.00 11.42 -2.05
CA THR A 118 -0.42 10.02 -1.97
C THR A 118 0.69 9.20 -1.34
N TYR A 119 0.39 8.42 -0.31
CA TYR A 119 1.37 7.53 0.31
C TYR A 119 1.98 6.59 -0.74
N CYS A 120 3.29 6.37 -0.64
CA CYS A 120 4.01 5.53 -1.60
C CYS A 120 5.10 4.73 -0.89
N PHE A 121 5.64 3.73 -1.56
CA PHE A 121 6.83 3.04 -1.07
C PHE A 121 8.09 3.87 -1.31
N GLY A 122 9.12 3.65 -0.49
CA GLY A 122 10.45 4.20 -0.68
C GLY A 122 11.19 3.54 -1.86
N HIS A 123 12.35 4.11 -2.21
CA HIS A 123 13.18 3.60 -3.31
C HIS A 123 13.66 2.15 -3.11
N ASP A 124 13.85 1.74 -1.86
CA ASP A 124 14.30 0.42 -1.41
C ASP A 124 13.31 -0.72 -1.71
N TRP A 125 12.03 -0.41 -1.88
CA TRP A 125 11.01 -1.39 -2.27
C TRP A 125 11.10 -1.81 -3.74
N PHE A 126 11.80 -1.02 -4.57
CA PHE A 126 11.86 -1.25 -6.01
C PHE A 126 13.13 -1.98 -6.40
N GLU A 127 13.02 -2.84 -7.41
CA GLU A 127 14.19 -3.48 -7.99
C GLU A 127 15.16 -2.43 -8.55
N GLY A 128 16.43 -2.53 -8.17
CA GLY A 128 17.44 -1.54 -8.51
C GLY A 128 17.52 -0.34 -7.56
N GLY A 129 16.71 -0.32 -6.49
CA GLY A 129 16.78 0.70 -5.44
C GLY A 129 16.31 2.07 -5.91
N LYS A 130 15.38 2.13 -6.88
CA LYS A 130 14.86 3.38 -7.44
C LYS A 130 13.38 3.25 -7.78
N ALA A 131 12.58 4.13 -7.20
CA ALA A 131 11.16 4.23 -7.52
C ALA A 131 10.97 4.94 -8.88
N PRO A 132 9.93 4.56 -9.65
CA PRO A 132 9.63 5.19 -10.94
C PRO A 132 8.94 6.57 -10.81
N TYR A 133 8.81 7.08 -9.58
CA TYR A 133 8.20 8.35 -9.24
C TYR A 133 9.07 9.10 -8.23
N LYS A 134 8.86 10.41 -8.11
CA LYS A 134 9.51 11.21 -7.06
C LYS A 134 9.01 10.78 -5.68
N VAL A 135 9.93 10.56 -4.76
CA VAL A 135 9.65 10.16 -3.38
C VAL A 135 9.91 11.36 -2.48
N TYR A 136 8.90 11.79 -1.73
CA TYR A 136 9.01 12.88 -0.76
C TYR A 136 8.80 12.34 0.64
N ARG A 137 9.57 12.84 1.61
CA ARG A 137 9.41 12.46 3.01
C ARG A 137 8.22 13.21 3.62
N VAL A 138 7.34 12.49 4.31
CA VAL A 138 6.11 13.04 4.91
C VAL A 138 6.42 14.04 6.03
N SER A 139 7.53 13.86 6.76
CA SER A 139 7.86 14.70 7.92
C SER A 139 8.21 16.14 7.58
N ASP A 140 8.81 16.38 6.41
CA ASP A 140 9.41 17.68 6.05
C ASP A 140 9.17 18.07 4.58
N GLY A 141 8.66 17.16 3.74
CA GLY A 141 8.42 17.40 2.32
C GLY A 141 9.70 17.37 1.46
N GLU A 142 10.83 16.93 2.01
CA GLU A 142 12.09 16.84 1.25
C GLU A 142 12.01 15.72 0.20
N LEU A 143 12.57 15.98 -0.98
CA LEU A 143 12.78 14.96 -2.00
C LEU A 143 13.85 13.98 -1.50
N VAL A 144 13.53 12.69 -1.53
CA VAL A 144 14.46 11.61 -1.22
C VAL A 144 15.22 11.27 -2.51
N GLU A 145 16.56 11.27 -2.44
CA GLU A 145 17.42 10.84 -3.54
C GLU A 145 17.60 9.31 -3.52
N GLU A 146 17.87 8.73 -4.69
CA GLU A 146 18.10 7.29 -4.92
C GLU A 146 19.49 6.81 -4.51
#